data_AF-A0A2N2GAD1-F1
#
_entry.id   AF-A0A2N2GAD1-F1
#
_cell.length_a   1.000
_cell.length_b   1.000
_cell.length_c   1.000
_cell.angle_alpha   90.00
_cell.angle_beta   90.00
_cell.angle_gamma   90.00
#
_symmetry.space_group_name_H-M   'P 1'
#
loop_
_entity.id
_entity.type
_entity.pdbx_description
1 polymer ?
#
loop_
_entity_poly.entity_id
_entity_poly.type
_entity_poly.pdbx_seq_one_letter_code
_entity_poly.pdbx_strand_id
1 'polypeptide(L)'
;MKNAMEGEQAELSGDGKDPVAAGGYKTASGITIDFHSAEFNFQDDLSDLNGNCRTFQTLDGVVTADMLHQMKIRHCGGNAALSSDKSVLPNHAGRGNEADESTNLPSVSVAQFTLFQETRCLHGRSRKSGCGQCLAVCPQKAIQSAGGRISFNHDICRGCGSCALVCPTDAIQLVYPSQAERLDALRRLLTGHAPVTTLIISDDEDDRYATFPMDECSPDHKIMVMDHISHVGAEMLLAALIYGAGNVVVVCDPENTPAVIDAVRWQTRLGRAILRGLGAPEDRIRFTVPPDNHQSEKEIFVVPDCAMPADEPFPLPDEFSHQPDKRTLLRMAVQRLHDRFNAQQPSLPLPDGSPFGTIVVDSTCTLCMACVDACPSKALLAAGSVPKLELIESRCHQCRLCEDICPEKSIRLQPRMLCDPDRLETAVALHESQTARCIACGIPFASQAMINRIQNNLAGHWMFGNERQLSRLQMCRTCRTRDALLSEDMKTWNQFPVR
;
A
#
# COMPACT_ATOMS: atom_id res chain seq x y z
N MET A 1 19.17 34.29 47.66
CA MET A 1 18.35 34.73 48.83
C MET A 1 16.97 35.06 48.28
N LYS A 2 16.05 34.09 48.33
CA LYS A 2 14.92 33.98 49.28
C LYS A 2 13.74 34.91 48.94
N ASN A 3 12.61 34.25 48.61
CA ASN A 3 11.20 34.56 48.90
C ASN A 3 10.60 35.81 48.24
N ALA A 4 9.63 35.66 47.33
CA ALA A 4 8.19 35.42 47.57
C ALA A 4 7.48 36.63 48.19
N MET A 5 6.53 37.23 47.46
CA MET A 5 5.24 37.74 47.99
C MET A 5 4.31 38.21 46.85
N GLU A 6 3.03 38.10 47.17
CA GLU A 6 1.82 38.25 46.37
C GLU A 6 1.50 39.71 45.99
N GLY A 7 0.54 39.89 45.07
CA GLY A 7 -0.50 40.91 45.25
C GLY A 7 -0.70 41.95 44.14
N GLU A 8 -1.95 41.96 43.67
CA GLU A 8 -2.75 43.13 43.25
C GLU A 8 -2.73 43.69 41.81
N GLN A 9 -3.93 44.18 41.49
CA GLN A 9 -4.55 44.47 40.21
C GLN A 9 -4.34 45.91 39.74
N ALA A 10 -4.68 46.11 38.46
CA ALA A 10 -5.33 47.27 37.84
C ALA A 10 -4.47 48.37 37.16
N GLU A 11 -4.52 48.27 35.83
CA GLU A 11 -4.95 49.29 34.85
C GLU A 11 -4.05 50.45 34.38
N LEU A 12 -4.32 50.79 33.10
CA LEU A 12 -3.85 51.89 32.23
C LEU A 12 -2.55 51.56 31.47
N SER A 13 -2.44 51.69 30.16
CA SER A 13 -3.25 52.28 29.09
C SER A 13 -2.48 52.04 27.77
N GLY A 14 -3.14 52.08 26.60
CA GLY A 14 -2.41 52.19 25.33
C GLY A 14 -3.10 51.63 24.09
N ASP A 15 -3.99 52.46 23.54
CA ASP A 15 -4.19 52.73 22.12
C ASP A 15 -4.69 51.65 21.13
N GLY A 16 -5.90 51.92 20.62
CA GLY A 16 -6.00 52.34 19.22
C GLY A 16 -6.55 51.30 18.24
N LYS A 17 -7.87 51.16 18.21
CA LYS A 17 -8.63 50.52 17.13
C LYS A 17 -9.19 51.56 16.14
N ASP A 18 -9.16 51.16 14.86
CA ASP A 18 -10.07 51.48 13.73
C ASP A 18 -9.96 52.87 13.04
N PRO A 19 -10.43 53.09 11.78
CA PRO A 19 -10.83 52.15 10.68
C PRO A 19 -10.43 52.62 9.24
N VAL A 20 -10.96 51.91 8.22
CA VAL A 20 -11.33 52.34 6.84
C VAL A 20 -10.34 52.07 5.69
N ALA A 21 -10.70 51.17 4.77
CA ALA A 21 -11.07 51.54 3.39
C ALA A 21 -11.53 50.34 2.54
N ALA A 22 -12.79 50.39 2.14
CA ALA A 22 -13.41 49.55 1.12
C ALA A 22 -12.87 49.94 -0.28
N GLY A 23 -12.69 48.94 -1.15
CA GLY A 23 -12.30 49.14 -2.54
C GLY A 23 -12.54 47.88 -3.38
N GLY A 24 -13.80 47.61 -3.70
CA GLY A 24 -14.18 46.57 -4.67
C GLY A 24 -14.04 47.08 -6.10
N TYR A 25 -13.42 46.29 -6.97
CA TYR A 25 -13.50 46.45 -8.42
C TYR A 25 -14.36 45.32 -9.01
N LYS A 26 -15.46 45.70 -9.66
CA LYS A 26 -16.30 44.80 -10.47
C LYS A 26 -15.65 44.59 -11.84
N THR A 27 -15.54 43.35 -12.28
CA THR A 27 -15.43 43.01 -13.71
C THR A 27 -16.70 42.31 -14.16
N ALA A 28 -17.19 42.68 -15.35
CA ALA A 28 -18.40 42.16 -15.96
C ALA A 28 -18.12 40.80 -16.61
N SER A 29 -18.15 39.73 -15.82
CA SER A 29 -18.28 38.33 -16.22
C SER A 29 -18.32 37.49 -14.93
N GLY A 30 -19.46 37.59 -14.23
CA GLY A 30 -19.62 37.18 -12.83
C GLY A 30 -19.36 35.70 -12.53
N ILE A 31 -18.10 35.37 -12.27
CA ILE A 31 -17.68 34.22 -11.48
C ILE A 31 -16.53 34.68 -10.59
N THR A 32 -16.78 34.76 -9.28
CA THR A 32 -15.73 34.86 -8.25
C THR A 32 -15.81 33.59 -7.42
N ILE A 33 -14.73 32.81 -7.41
CA ILE A 33 -14.57 31.62 -6.57
C ILE A 33 -14.04 32.10 -5.22
N ASP A 34 -14.82 31.90 -4.17
CA ASP A 34 -14.42 32.16 -2.79
C ASP A 34 -14.06 30.83 -2.11
N PHE A 35 -12.87 30.75 -1.50
CA PHE A 35 -12.31 29.56 -0.85
C PHE A 35 -12.44 29.59 0.68
N HIS A 36 -13.29 30.45 1.25
CA HIS A 36 -13.52 30.49 2.69
C HIS A 36 -15.01 30.49 3.05
N SER A 37 -15.60 29.30 3.13
CA SER A 37 -16.67 28.98 4.10
C SER A 37 -17.11 27.52 3.96
N ALA A 38 -16.67 26.68 4.88
CA ALA A 38 -17.29 25.39 5.17
C ALA A 38 -17.32 25.21 6.69
N GLU A 39 -18.19 25.98 7.34
CA GLU A 39 -18.77 25.55 8.62
C GLU A 39 -19.79 24.45 8.28
N PHE A 40 -19.36 23.19 8.33
CA PHE A 40 -20.29 22.07 8.42
C PHE A 40 -20.59 21.85 9.90
N ASN A 41 -21.84 22.15 10.26
CA ASN A 41 -22.38 21.99 11.60
C ASN A 41 -22.27 20.54 12.08
N PHE A 42 -21.71 20.40 13.27
CA PHE A 42 -21.77 19.24 14.15
C PHE A 42 -23.21 19.01 14.60
N GLN A 43 -23.80 17.87 14.23
CA GLN A 43 -24.77 17.10 15.01
C GLN A 43 -25.23 15.90 14.19
N ASP A 44 -24.62 14.73 14.43
CA ASP A 44 -25.25 13.46 14.11
C ASP A 44 -25.26 12.62 15.40
N ASP A 45 -26.45 12.52 15.99
CA ASP A 45 -26.75 11.71 17.16
C ASP A 45 -26.47 10.22 16.85
N LEU A 46 -25.51 9.65 17.59
CA LEU A 46 -25.20 8.23 17.64
C LEU A 46 -26.23 7.48 18.50
N SER A 47 -27.48 7.42 18.06
CA SER A 47 -28.50 6.57 18.70
C SER A 47 -29.67 6.26 17.78
N ASP A 48 -29.46 5.41 16.77
CA ASP A 48 -30.55 4.71 16.09
C ASP A 48 -30.24 3.21 16.03
N LEU A 49 -30.56 2.53 17.14
CA LEU A 49 -30.72 1.08 17.25
C LEU A 49 -32.17 0.72 16.89
N ASN A 50 -32.53 0.84 15.61
CA ASN A 50 -33.72 0.20 15.06
C ASN A 50 -33.50 0.06 13.55
N GLY A 51 -33.80 -1.12 13.00
CA GLY A 51 -33.58 -1.52 11.60
C GLY A 51 -34.35 -0.72 10.55
N ASN A 52 -34.20 0.61 10.53
CA ASN A 52 -34.72 1.50 9.51
C ASN A 52 -33.62 1.73 8.46
N CYS A 53 -33.84 1.18 7.27
CA CYS A 53 -33.06 1.50 6.08
C CYS A 53 -33.03 3.02 5.87
N ARG A 54 -31.83 3.60 5.80
CA ARG A 54 -31.64 5.03 5.49
C ARG A 54 -32.26 5.36 4.13
N THR A 55 -33.16 6.34 4.09
CA THR A 55 -33.62 6.94 2.83
C THR A 55 -32.55 7.89 2.31
N PHE A 56 -31.83 7.47 1.26
CA PHE A 56 -30.83 8.30 0.62
C PHE A 56 -31.45 9.14 -0.50
N GLN A 57 -31.22 10.46 -0.46
CA GLN A 57 -31.32 11.32 -1.64
C GLN A 57 -29.98 11.30 -2.37
N THR A 58 -30.00 11.04 -3.68
CA THR A 58 -28.80 11.05 -4.52
C THR A 58 -28.30 12.49 -4.66
N LEU A 59 -27.08 12.78 -4.22
CA LEU A 59 -26.35 13.97 -4.66
C LEU A 59 -25.90 13.74 -6.10
N ASP A 60 -26.50 14.49 -7.04
CA ASP A 60 -26.07 14.60 -8.44
C ASP A 60 -25.87 13.27 -9.19
N GLY A 61 -26.72 12.27 -8.94
CA GLY A 61 -26.75 11.03 -9.72
C GLY A 61 -25.59 10.06 -9.49
N VAL A 62 -24.75 10.27 -8.46
CA VAL A 62 -23.68 9.34 -8.09
C VAL A 62 -24.25 8.20 -7.24
N VAL A 63 -24.21 6.98 -7.76
CA VAL A 63 -24.52 5.74 -7.01
C VAL A 63 -23.22 5.17 -6.47
N THR A 64 -23.04 5.17 -5.14
CA THR A 64 -21.86 4.55 -4.51
C THR A 64 -21.97 3.02 -4.50
N ALA A 65 -20.84 2.33 -4.33
CA ALA A 65 -20.83 0.87 -4.21
C ALA A 65 -21.72 0.37 -3.03
N ASP A 66 -21.75 1.13 -1.93
CA ASP A 66 -22.64 0.90 -0.78
C ASP A 66 -24.12 1.06 -1.16
N MET A 67 -24.48 2.13 -1.89
CA MET A 67 -25.83 2.33 -2.41
C MET A 67 -26.28 1.16 -3.31
N LEU A 68 -25.39 0.65 -4.16
CA LEU A 68 -25.72 -0.47 -5.06
C LEU A 68 -25.85 -1.80 -4.31
N HIS A 69 -25.02 -2.03 -3.29
CA HIS A 69 -25.11 -3.23 -2.44
C HIS A 69 -26.43 -3.23 -1.65
N GLN A 70 -26.82 -2.11 -1.05
CA GLN A 70 -28.11 -1.95 -0.38
C GLN A 70 -29.30 -2.05 -1.35
N MET A 71 -29.15 -1.59 -2.61
CA MET A 71 -30.15 -1.78 -3.66
C MET A 71 -30.31 -3.26 -4.07
N LYS A 72 -29.24 -4.05 -4.06
CA LYS A 72 -29.32 -5.51 -4.31
C LYS A 72 -30.01 -6.25 -3.16
N ILE A 73 -29.76 -5.85 -1.92
CA ILE A 73 -30.46 -6.37 -0.74
C ILE A 73 -31.98 -6.11 -0.83
N ARG A 74 -32.40 -4.95 -1.37
CA ARG A 74 -33.83 -4.64 -1.63
C ARG A 74 -34.53 -5.63 -2.57
N HIS A 75 -33.82 -6.32 -3.47
CA HIS A 75 -34.42 -7.23 -4.44
C HIS A 75 -34.51 -8.70 -3.98
N CYS A 76 -34.06 -9.03 -2.77
CA CYS A 76 -34.24 -10.38 -2.20
C CYS A 76 -35.41 -10.49 -1.21
N GLY A 77 -36.28 -9.47 -1.10
CA GLY A 77 -37.46 -9.52 -0.24
C GLY A 77 -38.72 -8.95 -0.90
N GLY A 78 -39.49 -9.81 -1.58
CA GLY A 78 -40.90 -9.52 -1.88
C GLY A 78 -41.40 -9.96 -3.26
N ASN A 79 -42.17 -11.05 -3.29
CA ASN A 79 -43.02 -11.46 -4.41
C ASN A 79 -43.96 -10.34 -4.87
N ALA A 80 -43.98 -10.03 -6.18
CA ALA A 80 -45.19 -9.60 -6.89
C ALA A 80 -45.04 -9.81 -8.39
N ALA A 81 -45.90 -10.67 -8.94
CA ALA A 81 -46.01 -11.02 -10.35
C ALA A 81 -46.36 -9.82 -11.24
N LEU A 82 -45.82 -9.78 -12.46
CA LEU A 82 -46.44 -9.03 -13.56
C LEU A 82 -46.36 -9.85 -14.86
N SER A 83 -47.55 -10.16 -15.34
CA SER A 83 -47.89 -10.92 -16.53
C SER A 83 -47.61 -10.16 -17.82
N SER A 84 -47.41 -10.96 -18.87
CA SER A 84 -47.49 -10.59 -20.28
C SER A 84 -48.68 -9.69 -20.62
N ASP A 85 -48.46 -8.66 -21.44
CA ASP A 85 -49.20 -8.56 -22.70
C ASP A 85 -48.54 -7.63 -23.73
N LYS A 86 -48.42 -8.15 -24.95
CA LYS A 86 -48.14 -7.38 -26.16
C LYS A 86 -49.49 -6.92 -26.70
N SER A 87 -49.63 -5.65 -27.11
CA SER A 87 -50.16 -5.28 -28.44
C SER A 87 -50.55 -3.81 -28.58
N VAL A 88 -50.47 -3.37 -29.84
CA VAL A 88 -51.20 -2.26 -30.49
C VAL A 88 -50.56 -0.87 -30.46
N LEU A 89 -49.80 -0.60 -31.53
CA LEU A 89 -49.70 0.71 -32.19
C LEU A 89 -51.02 1.02 -32.94
N PRO A 90 -51.39 2.30 -33.06
CA PRO A 90 -51.86 2.78 -34.36
C PRO A 90 -51.14 4.04 -34.84
N ASN A 91 -50.87 4.03 -36.15
CA ASN A 91 -50.41 5.14 -36.98
C ASN A 91 -51.50 6.21 -37.16
N HIS A 92 -51.09 7.50 -37.24
CA HIS A 92 -51.42 8.46 -38.32
C HIS A 92 -50.73 9.81 -37.99
N ALA A 93 -49.65 10.16 -38.70
CA ALA A 93 -49.61 11.01 -39.91
C ALA A 93 -49.84 12.51 -39.65
N GLY A 94 -48.74 13.28 -39.64
CA GLY A 94 -48.75 14.75 -39.69
C GLY A 94 -47.33 15.29 -39.88
N ARG A 95 -47.06 15.89 -41.05
CA ARG A 95 -45.76 16.43 -41.49
C ARG A 95 -45.37 17.69 -40.70
N GLY A 96 -44.08 17.86 -40.43
CA GLY A 96 -43.47 19.14 -40.07
C GLY A 96 -42.05 18.95 -39.55
N ASN A 97 -41.09 19.63 -40.17
CA ASN A 97 -39.66 19.64 -39.83
C ASN A 97 -39.41 19.97 -38.35
N GLU A 98 -38.38 19.38 -37.73
CA GLU A 98 -37.25 20.07 -37.07
C GLU A 98 -36.40 19.11 -36.22
N ALA A 99 -35.08 19.29 -36.34
CA ALA A 99 -33.97 18.90 -35.45
C ALA A 99 -33.96 17.50 -34.78
N ASP A 100 -32.93 16.74 -35.13
CA ASP A 100 -32.47 15.52 -34.47
C ASP A 100 -32.01 15.83 -33.02
N GLU A 101 -32.94 15.76 -32.08
CA GLU A 101 -32.66 15.76 -30.65
C GLU A 101 -32.48 14.30 -30.19
N SER A 102 -31.30 13.74 -30.50
CA SER A 102 -30.85 12.50 -29.89
C SER A 102 -30.65 12.77 -28.40
N THR A 103 -31.67 12.45 -27.62
CA THR A 103 -31.65 12.49 -26.16
C THR A 103 -30.51 11.61 -25.65
N ASN A 104 -29.42 12.25 -25.23
CA ASN A 104 -28.37 11.65 -24.43
C ASN A 104 -29.00 11.17 -23.11
N LEU A 105 -29.39 9.91 -23.03
CA LEU A 105 -29.55 9.26 -21.74
C LEU A 105 -28.18 9.29 -21.03
N PRO A 106 -28.08 9.75 -19.77
CA PRO A 106 -26.83 9.73 -19.05
C PRO A 106 -26.34 8.29 -18.94
N SER A 107 -25.13 8.05 -19.42
CA SER A 107 -24.43 6.78 -19.26
C SER A 107 -24.34 6.46 -17.76
N VAL A 108 -25.05 5.41 -17.34
CA VAL A 108 -24.98 4.91 -15.96
C VAL A 108 -23.52 4.59 -15.65
N SER A 109 -22.94 5.25 -14.65
CA SER A 109 -21.57 5.00 -14.22
C SER A 109 -21.47 3.59 -13.62
N VAL A 110 -20.54 2.80 -14.15
CA VAL A 110 -20.28 1.43 -13.70
C VAL A 110 -19.78 1.47 -12.24
N ALA A 111 -20.25 0.54 -11.42
CA ALA A 111 -19.88 0.48 -10.01
C ALA A 111 -18.36 0.31 -9.85
N GLN A 112 -17.72 1.28 -9.18
CA GLN A 112 -16.29 1.26 -8.94
C GLN A 112 -15.99 0.71 -7.55
N PHE A 113 -15.53 -0.55 -7.49
CA PHE A 113 -15.18 -1.22 -6.22
C PHE A 113 -13.79 -0.87 -5.70
N THR A 114 -12.93 -0.30 -6.54
CA THR A 114 -11.50 -0.08 -6.22
C THR A 114 -11.06 1.34 -6.52
N LEU A 115 -10.27 1.91 -5.61
CA LEU A 115 -9.48 3.12 -5.83
C LEU A 115 -8.08 2.73 -6.29
N PHE A 116 -7.62 3.34 -7.39
CA PHE A 116 -6.29 3.09 -7.95
C PHE A 116 -5.41 4.34 -7.92
N GLN A 117 -4.33 4.28 -7.15
CA GLN A 117 -3.34 5.34 -7.02
C GLN A 117 -2.08 5.01 -7.83
N GLU A 118 -2.05 5.52 -9.06
CA GLU A 118 -0.95 5.28 -10.01
C GLU A 118 0.43 5.66 -9.49
N THR A 119 0.50 6.73 -8.70
CA THR A 119 1.74 7.24 -8.09
C THR A 119 2.33 6.26 -7.06
N ARG A 120 1.57 5.28 -6.59
CA ARG A 120 2.03 4.21 -5.68
C ARG A 120 2.29 2.90 -6.39
N CYS A 121 1.90 2.75 -7.65
CA CYS A 121 1.96 1.49 -8.38
C CYS A 121 3.41 1.14 -8.80
N LEU A 122 3.94 0.03 -8.26
CA LEU A 122 5.26 -0.47 -8.63
C LEU A 122 5.31 -1.03 -10.07
N HIS A 123 4.19 -1.46 -10.63
CA HIS A 123 4.13 -1.94 -12.02
C HIS A 123 4.51 -0.82 -13.00
N GLY A 124 4.04 0.41 -12.76
CA GLY A 124 4.25 1.51 -13.69
C GLY A 124 5.40 2.45 -13.38
N ARG A 125 5.81 2.56 -12.11
CA ARG A 125 6.92 3.44 -11.72
C ARG A 125 8.30 2.82 -11.90
N SER A 126 8.39 1.51 -12.06
CA SER A 126 9.67 0.80 -12.07
C SER A 126 10.44 0.89 -13.39
N ARG A 127 9.85 1.44 -14.46
CA ARG A 127 10.43 1.49 -15.84
C ARG A 127 10.94 0.13 -16.35
N LYS A 128 10.60 -0.97 -15.66
CA LYS A 128 10.94 -2.37 -15.92
C LYS A 128 9.71 -3.21 -15.56
N SER A 129 9.45 -4.29 -16.28
CA SER A 129 8.43 -5.27 -15.90
C SER A 129 8.78 -5.88 -14.52
N GLY A 130 8.02 -5.58 -13.46
CA GLY A 130 8.45 -5.97 -12.10
C GLY A 130 7.36 -6.46 -11.14
N CYS A 131 6.21 -5.78 -11.04
CA CYS A 131 5.16 -6.18 -10.09
C CYS A 131 3.90 -6.61 -10.82
N GLY A 132 3.50 -7.89 -10.73
CA GLY A 132 2.31 -8.45 -11.39
C GLY A 132 1.32 -9.13 -10.45
N GLN A 133 1.44 -8.92 -9.14
CA GLN A 133 0.66 -9.67 -8.15
C GLN A 133 -0.85 -9.50 -8.32
N CYS A 134 -1.32 -8.27 -8.60
CA CYS A 134 -2.74 -8.01 -8.86
C CYS A 134 -3.25 -8.68 -10.14
N LEU A 135 -2.40 -8.81 -11.16
CA LEU A 135 -2.72 -9.51 -12.41
C LEU A 135 -2.86 -11.01 -12.18
N ALA A 136 -1.95 -11.58 -11.39
CA ALA A 136 -1.92 -13.00 -11.08
C ALA A 136 -3.06 -13.46 -10.16
N VAL A 137 -3.46 -12.60 -9.21
CA VAL A 137 -4.46 -12.97 -8.19
C VAL A 137 -5.91 -12.72 -8.63
N CYS A 138 -6.16 -11.91 -9.66
CA CYS A 138 -7.51 -11.49 -10.00
C CYS A 138 -8.35 -12.64 -10.61
N PRO A 139 -9.38 -13.16 -9.91
CA PRO A 139 -10.14 -14.30 -10.41
C PRO A 139 -10.97 -13.95 -11.66
N GLN A 140 -11.47 -12.71 -11.72
CA GLN A 140 -12.27 -12.20 -12.85
C GLN A 140 -11.42 -11.75 -14.04
N LYS A 141 -10.08 -11.72 -13.91
CA LYS A 141 -9.17 -11.13 -14.90
C LYS A 141 -9.55 -9.69 -15.29
N ALA A 142 -10.10 -8.95 -14.33
CA ALA A 142 -10.50 -7.55 -14.47
C ALA A 142 -9.30 -6.59 -14.62
N ILE A 143 -8.09 -7.06 -14.31
CA ILE A 143 -6.88 -6.24 -14.34
C ILE A 143 -5.97 -6.76 -15.46
N GLN A 144 -5.53 -5.86 -16.32
CA GLN A 144 -4.63 -6.17 -17.43
C GLN A 144 -3.41 -5.26 -17.38
N SER A 145 -2.29 -5.76 -17.92
CA SER A 145 -1.12 -4.92 -18.15
C SER A 145 -1.32 -4.11 -19.43
N ALA A 146 -1.13 -2.80 -19.34
CA ALA A 146 -1.21 -1.85 -20.43
C ALA A 146 0.16 -1.17 -20.59
N GLY A 147 1.17 -1.97 -20.91
CA GLY A 147 2.57 -1.54 -20.99
C GLY A 147 3.13 -1.17 -19.62
N GLY A 148 3.51 0.09 -19.43
CA GLY A 148 4.03 0.58 -18.14
C GLY A 148 2.94 0.94 -17.13
N ARG A 149 1.72 0.42 -17.25
CA ARG A 149 0.58 0.70 -16.36
C ARG A 149 -0.30 -0.54 -16.27
N ILE A 150 -1.22 -0.56 -15.31
CA ILE A 150 -2.32 -1.54 -15.29
C ILE A 150 -3.62 -0.83 -15.66
N SER A 151 -4.54 -1.55 -16.28
CA SER A 151 -5.89 -1.09 -16.60
C SER A 151 -6.92 -1.97 -15.89
N PHE A 152 -8.00 -1.34 -15.42
CA PHE A 152 -9.12 -2.01 -14.76
C PHE A 152 -10.35 -2.02 -15.66
N ASN A 153 -10.89 -3.21 -15.91
CA ASN A 153 -12.22 -3.38 -16.47
C ASN A 153 -13.23 -3.45 -15.31
N HIS A 154 -13.96 -2.35 -15.10
CA HIS A 154 -14.92 -2.23 -14.01
C HIS A 154 -16.21 -3.02 -14.26
N ASP A 155 -16.54 -3.33 -15.52
CA ASP A 155 -17.76 -4.07 -15.87
C ASP A 155 -17.72 -5.54 -15.40
N ILE A 156 -16.51 -6.12 -15.35
CA ILE A 156 -16.31 -7.51 -14.91
C ILE A 156 -15.72 -7.58 -13.49
N CYS A 157 -15.40 -6.45 -12.88
CA CYS A 157 -14.91 -6.41 -11.52
C CYS A 157 -16.05 -6.73 -10.55
N ARG A 158 -15.89 -7.78 -9.73
CA ARG A 158 -16.86 -8.15 -8.69
C ARG A 158 -16.56 -7.58 -7.31
N GLY A 159 -15.47 -6.82 -7.15
CA GLY A 159 -15.14 -6.20 -5.86
C GLY A 159 -14.55 -7.13 -4.80
N CYS A 160 -14.10 -8.35 -5.15
CA CYS A 160 -13.58 -9.32 -4.16
C CYS A 160 -12.32 -8.91 -3.37
N GLY A 161 -11.61 -7.85 -3.78
CA GLY A 161 -10.49 -7.33 -2.98
C GLY A 161 -9.14 -8.04 -3.10
N SER A 162 -9.02 -9.16 -3.81
CA SER A 162 -7.75 -9.92 -3.86
C SER A 162 -6.56 -9.10 -4.39
N CYS A 163 -6.83 -8.18 -5.32
CA CYS A 163 -5.82 -7.26 -5.84
C CYS A 163 -5.35 -6.23 -4.79
N ALA A 164 -6.26 -5.76 -3.94
CA ALA A 164 -5.93 -4.90 -2.81
C ALA A 164 -5.13 -5.69 -1.77
N LEU A 165 -5.51 -6.94 -1.46
CA LEU A 165 -4.79 -7.82 -0.51
C LEU A 165 -3.31 -7.98 -0.85
N VAL A 166 -3.00 -8.29 -2.10
CA VAL A 166 -1.62 -8.55 -2.52
C VAL A 166 -0.83 -7.27 -2.78
N CYS A 167 -1.48 -6.11 -2.98
CA CYS A 167 -0.74 -4.87 -3.29
C CYS A 167 0.18 -4.47 -2.12
N PRO A 168 1.52 -4.44 -2.30
CA PRO A 168 2.46 -4.14 -1.21
C PRO A 168 2.62 -2.64 -0.92
N THR A 169 2.05 -1.79 -1.78
CA THR A 169 2.15 -0.32 -1.69
C THR A 169 0.80 0.35 -1.45
N ASP A 170 -0.29 -0.41 -1.36
CA ASP A 170 -1.66 0.11 -1.36
C ASP A 170 -1.98 1.04 -2.54
N ALA A 171 -1.38 0.75 -3.70
CA ALA A 171 -1.79 1.39 -4.95
C ALA A 171 -3.22 1.01 -5.35
N ILE A 172 -3.73 -0.12 -4.87
CA ILE A 172 -5.09 -0.59 -5.10
C ILE A 172 -5.76 -0.73 -3.73
N GLN A 173 -6.85 -0.01 -3.52
CA GLN A 173 -7.64 -0.05 -2.29
C GLN A 173 -9.08 -0.40 -2.62
N LEU A 174 -9.73 -1.14 -1.72
CA LEU A 174 -11.17 -1.39 -1.79
C LEU A 174 -11.94 -0.18 -1.29
N VAL A 175 -12.99 0.19 -2.00
CA VAL A 175 -13.93 1.24 -1.58
C VAL A 175 -14.82 0.74 -0.45
N TYR A 176 -15.36 -0.48 -0.59
CA TYR A 176 -16.31 -1.05 0.37
C TYR A 176 -16.14 -2.59 0.53
N PRO A 177 -16.21 -3.11 1.77
CA PRO A 177 -15.96 -2.33 2.98
C PRO A 177 -14.55 -1.74 2.90
N SER A 178 -14.35 -0.55 3.45
CA SER A 178 -13.03 0.03 3.62
C SER A 178 -12.24 -0.77 4.66
N GLN A 179 -10.92 -0.58 4.69
CA GLN A 179 -10.10 -1.25 5.70
C GLN A 179 -10.45 -0.83 7.13
N ALA A 180 -10.77 0.45 7.34
CA ALA A 180 -11.14 0.96 8.64
C ALA A 180 -12.46 0.34 9.13
N GLU A 181 -13.47 0.21 8.27
CA GLU A 181 -14.74 -0.43 8.63
C GLU A 181 -14.54 -1.90 9.03
N ARG A 182 -13.69 -2.64 8.31
CA ARG A 182 -13.36 -4.03 8.69
C ARG A 182 -12.64 -4.12 10.03
N LEU A 183 -11.68 -3.24 10.29
CA LEU A 183 -10.95 -3.22 11.56
C LEU A 183 -11.82 -2.76 12.73
N ASP A 184 -12.77 -1.85 12.50
CA ASP A 184 -13.75 -1.43 13.50
C ASP A 184 -14.74 -2.55 13.82
N ALA A 185 -15.24 -3.26 12.80
CA ALA A 185 -16.06 -4.46 12.99
C ALA A 185 -15.33 -5.53 13.82
N LEU A 186 -14.06 -5.81 13.49
CA LEU A 186 -13.20 -6.70 14.25
C LEU A 186 -13.02 -6.24 15.70
N ARG A 187 -12.74 -4.94 15.91
CA ARG A 187 -12.59 -4.36 17.25
C ARG A 187 -13.87 -4.53 18.07
N ARG A 188 -15.03 -4.18 17.51
CA ARG A 188 -16.33 -4.32 18.20
C ARG A 188 -16.64 -5.77 18.54
N LEU A 189 -16.27 -6.71 17.68
CA LEU A 189 -16.44 -8.14 17.94
C LEU A 189 -15.61 -8.61 19.12
N LEU A 190 -14.38 -8.11 19.28
CA LEU A 190 -13.43 -8.61 20.29
C LEU A 190 -13.41 -7.80 21.60
N THR A 191 -13.79 -6.52 21.56
CA THR A 191 -13.77 -5.64 22.75
C THR A 191 -15.10 -5.70 23.52
N GLY A 192 -15.05 -5.50 24.84
CA GLY A 192 -16.24 -5.39 25.71
C GLY A 192 -16.90 -6.71 26.15
N HIS A 193 -16.28 -7.85 25.88
CA HIS A 193 -16.79 -9.19 26.24
C HIS A 193 -15.74 -9.99 27.04
N ALA A 194 -16.12 -11.17 27.56
CA ALA A 194 -15.18 -12.14 28.13
C ALA A 194 -14.02 -12.45 27.15
N PRO A 195 -12.82 -12.81 27.64
CA PRO A 195 -11.66 -13.04 26.79
C PRO A 195 -11.96 -14.06 25.69
N VAL A 196 -11.80 -13.65 24.43
CA VAL A 196 -12.01 -14.52 23.28
C VAL A 196 -10.80 -15.41 23.10
N THR A 197 -10.93 -16.69 23.40
CA THR A 197 -9.81 -17.64 23.27
C THR A 197 -9.45 -17.89 21.81
N THR A 198 -10.45 -17.93 20.91
CA THR A 198 -10.27 -18.17 19.48
C THR A 198 -11.21 -17.32 18.63
N LEU A 199 -10.66 -16.54 17.70
CA LEU A 199 -11.39 -15.90 16.61
C LEU A 199 -11.29 -16.77 15.36
N ILE A 200 -12.43 -17.08 14.74
CA ILE A 200 -12.51 -17.73 13.44
C ILE A 200 -12.92 -16.67 12.42
N ILE A 201 -12.17 -16.55 11.33
CA ILE A 201 -12.51 -15.69 10.19
C ILE A 201 -12.81 -16.62 9.00
N SER A 202 -14.00 -16.51 8.43
CA SER A 202 -14.50 -17.39 7.35
C SER A 202 -15.19 -16.58 6.25
N ASP A 203 -15.23 -17.10 5.04
CA ASP A 203 -16.05 -16.59 3.93
C ASP A 203 -17.20 -17.52 3.50
N ASP A 204 -17.46 -18.57 4.29
CA ASP A 204 -18.65 -19.41 4.14
C ASP A 204 -19.80 -18.85 4.99
N GLU A 205 -20.85 -18.37 4.33
CA GLU A 205 -22.05 -17.80 4.98
C GLU A 205 -23.00 -18.88 5.54
N ASP A 206 -22.90 -20.12 5.06
CA ASP A 206 -23.84 -21.19 5.41
C ASP A 206 -23.50 -21.89 6.74
N ASP A 207 -22.51 -21.39 7.49
CA ASP A 207 -22.06 -21.97 8.77
C ASP A 207 -21.66 -23.47 8.65
N ARG A 208 -21.46 -23.98 7.41
CA ARG A 208 -21.16 -25.40 7.13
C ARG A 208 -19.83 -25.82 7.74
N TYR A 209 -18.91 -24.87 7.83
CA TYR A 209 -17.65 -25.00 8.54
C TYR A 209 -17.63 -24.25 9.87
N ALA A 210 -18.75 -23.74 10.38
CA ALA A 210 -18.85 -23.24 11.75
C ALA A 210 -19.37 -24.32 12.70
N THR A 211 -20.10 -25.31 12.17
CA THR A 211 -20.47 -26.56 12.87
C THR A 211 -19.33 -27.58 12.85
N PHE A 212 -18.09 -27.14 13.10
CA PHE A 212 -17.05 -28.05 13.58
C PHE A 212 -17.52 -28.69 14.89
N PRO A 213 -17.08 -29.91 15.27
CA PRO A 213 -17.44 -30.50 16.55
C PRO A 213 -16.92 -29.61 17.69
N MET A 214 -17.79 -28.71 18.15
CA MET A 214 -17.51 -27.65 19.12
C MET A 214 -17.36 -28.17 20.55
N ASP A 215 -17.49 -29.49 20.74
CA ASP A 215 -17.38 -30.15 22.02
C ASP A 215 -15.92 -30.27 22.52
N GLU A 216 -14.93 -29.99 21.66
CA GLU A 216 -13.49 -30.05 22.01
C GLU A 216 -12.72 -28.72 21.77
N CYS A 217 -13.34 -27.72 21.15
CA CYS A 217 -12.79 -26.36 21.06
C CYS A 217 -13.12 -25.61 22.36
N SER A 218 -12.19 -24.78 22.83
CA SER A 218 -12.41 -23.90 23.99
C SER A 218 -13.79 -23.23 23.92
N PRO A 219 -14.58 -23.21 25.02
CA PRO A 219 -15.97 -22.75 25.03
C PRO A 219 -16.14 -21.28 24.57
N ASP A 220 -15.08 -20.49 24.55
CA ASP A 220 -15.11 -19.05 24.24
C ASP A 220 -14.48 -18.73 22.85
N HIS A 221 -15.19 -19.07 21.77
CA HIS A 221 -14.81 -18.67 20.40
C HIS A 221 -15.78 -17.63 19.81
N LYS A 222 -15.32 -16.87 18.82
CA LYS A 222 -16.15 -15.96 18.01
C LYS A 222 -15.90 -16.17 16.52
N ILE A 223 -16.92 -15.98 15.71
CA ILE A 223 -16.84 -16.11 14.25
C ILE A 223 -17.06 -14.72 13.62
N MET A 224 -16.19 -14.37 12.66
CA MET A 224 -16.33 -13.21 11.79
C MET A 224 -16.47 -13.70 10.35
N VAL A 225 -17.67 -13.59 9.80
CA VAL A 225 -17.96 -13.92 8.41
C VAL A 225 -17.58 -12.74 7.52
N MET A 226 -16.95 -13.03 6.39
CA MET A 226 -16.48 -12.06 5.40
C MET A 226 -17.16 -12.33 4.06
N ASP A 227 -17.62 -11.28 3.36
CA ASP A 227 -18.11 -11.42 1.99
C ASP A 227 -17.10 -12.10 1.05
N HIS A 228 -15.81 -11.85 1.31
CA HIS A 228 -14.69 -12.45 0.61
C HIS A 228 -13.49 -12.61 1.54
N ILE A 229 -12.89 -13.80 1.56
CA ILE A 229 -11.70 -14.09 2.38
C ILE A 229 -10.48 -13.24 2.00
N SER A 230 -10.49 -12.67 0.79
CA SER A 230 -9.46 -11.76 0.29
C SER A 230 -9.33 -10.45 1.09
N HIS A 231 -10.21 -10.18 2.04
CA HIS A 231 -10.07 -9.06 2.97
C HIS A 231 -9.10 -9.32 4.13
N VAL A 232 -8.67 -10.58 4.33
CA VAL A 232 -7.88 -11.02 5.48
C VAL A 232 -6.37 -10.84 5.21
N GLY A 233 -5.88 -9.64 5.51
CA GLY A 233 -4.44 -9.30 5.48
C GLY A 233 -3.73 -9.61 6.80
N ALA A 234 -2.39 -9.71 6.75
CA ALA A 234 -1.58 -9.94 7.96
C ALA A 234 -1.81 -8.85 9.03
N GLU A 235 -2.13 -7.62 8.62
CA GLU A 235 -2.45 -6.52 9.52
C GLU A 235 -3.72 -6.77 10.32
N MET A 236 -4.73 -7.39 9.72
CA MET A 236 -5.98 -7.76 10.39
C MET A 236 -5.76 -8.91 11.37
N LEU A 237 -4.96 -9.90 10.99
CA LEU A 237 -4.61 -11.05 11.84
C LEU A 237 -3.88 -10.61 13.11
N LEU A 238 -2.90 -9.71 12.98
CA LEU A 238 -2.19 -9.16 14.14
C LEU A 238 -3.09 -8.22 14.96
N ALA A 239 -3.94 -7.42 14.32
CA ALA A 239 -4.91 -6.57 15.02
C ALA A 239 -5.87 -7.39 15.88
N ALA A 240 -6.34 -8.54 15.40
CA ALA A 240 -7.21 -9.44 16.18
C ALA A 240 -6.53 -9.90 17.49
N LEU A 241 -5.25 -10.27 17.45
CA LEU A 241 -4.49 -10.63 18.65
C LEU A 241 -4.31 -9.45 19.61
N ILE A 242 -4.13 -8.24 19.08
CA ILE A 242 -4.01 -7.03 19.89
C ILE A 242 -5.34 -6.71 20.59
N TYR A 243 -6.47 -6.87 19.89
CA TYR A 243 -7.82 -6.66 20.42
C TYR A 243 -8.27 -7.72 21.42
N GLY A 244 -7.48 -8.78 21.64
CA GLY A 244 -7.70 -9.74 22.72
C GLY A 244 -7.97 -11.17 22.28
N ALA A 245 -7.96 -11.48 20.98
CA ALA A 245 -8.05 -12.86 20.53
C ALA A 245 -6.82 -13.65 20.99
N GLY A 246 -7.03 -14.79 21.66
CA GLY A 246 -5.93 -15.70 22.02
C GLY A 246 -5.32 -16.38 20.78
N ASN A 247 -6.18 -16.79 19.86
CA ASN A 247 -5.85 -17.45 18.61
C ASN A 247 -6.73 -16.89 17.47
N VAL A 248 -6.22 -16.93 16.25
CA VAL A 248 -6.92 -16.53 15.03
C VAL A 248 -6.81 -17.68 14.02
N VAL A 249 -7.96 -18.18 13.58
CA VAL A 249 -8.06 -19.25 12.59
C VAL A 249 -8.73 -18.69 11.35
N VAL A 250 -8.04 -18.73 10.22
CA VAL A 250 -8.59 -18.38 8.91
C VAL A 250 -9.08 -19.65 8.24
N VAL A 251 -10.38 -19.75 8.03
CA VAL A 251 -11.04 -20.83 7.30
C VAL A 251 -11.39 -20.26 5.93
N CYS A 252 -10.86 -20.89 4.89
CA CYS A 252 -11.02 -20.42 3.52
C CYS A 252 -11.87 -21.45 2.77
N ASP A 253 -12.97 -21.01 2.16
CA ASP A 253 -13.82 -21.89 1.37
C ASP A 253 -13.02 -22.50 0.20
N PRO A 254 -13.08 -23.83 -0.04
CA PRO A 254 -12.41 -24.49 -1.15
C PRO A 254 -12.86 -24.02 -2.55
N GLU A 255 -14.04 -23.40 -2.69
CA GLU A 255 -14.52 -22.81 -3.95
C GLU A 255 -13.70 -21.59 -4.40
N ASN A 256 -12.91 -20.99 -3.50
CA ASN A 256 -11.99 -19.92 -3.86
C ASN A 256 -10.94 -20.39 -4.87
N THR A 257 -10.59 -19.53 -5.82
CA THR A 257 -9.54 -19.86 -6.79
C THR A 257 -8.19 -20.13 -6.09
N PRO A 258 -7.34 -21.03 -6.61
CA PRO A 258 -6.04 -21.34 -6.00
C PRO A 258 -5.17 -20.10 -5.72
N ALA A 259 -5.20 -19.11 -6.62
CA ALA A 259 -4.44 -17.86 -6.44
C ALA A 259 -4.92 -17.03 -5.23
N VAL A 260 -6.23 -17.03 -4.95
CA VAL A 260 -6.80 -16.35 -3.76
C VAL A 260 -6.44 -17.11 -2.49
N ILE A 261 -6.61 -18.43 -2.49
CA ILE A 261 -6.24 -19.32 -1.38
C ILE A 261 -4.76 -19.11 -1.02
N ASP A 262 -3.86 -19.13 -2.02
CA ASP A 262 -2.43 -18.93 -1.82
C ASP A 262 -2.10 -17.52 -1.31
N ALA A 263 -2.81 -16.50 -1.77
CA ALA A 263 -2.64 -15.12 -1.30
C ALA A 263 -2.98 -14.98 0.19
N VAL A 264 -4.10 -15.54 0.65
CA VAL A 264 -4.50 -15.51 2.08
C VAL A 264 -3.61 -16.40 2.93
N ARG A 265 -3.26 -17.60 2.44
CA ARG A 265 -2.26 -18.48 3.08
C ARG A 265 -0.92 -17.77 3.27
N TRP A 266 -0.51 -16.96 2.30
CA TRP A 266 0.70 -16.14 2.39
C TRP A 266 0.61 -15.06 3.48
N GLN A 267 -0.54 -14.38 3.63
CA GLN A 267 -0.76 -13.42 4.74
C GLN A 267 -0.65 -14.10 6.11
N THR A 268 -1.24 -15.30 6.23
CA THR A 268 -1.12 -16.13 7.44
C THR A 268 0.34 -16.50 7.71
N ARG A 269 1.08 -16.96 6.69
CA ARG A 269 2.51 -17.30 6.81
C ARG A 269 3.34 -16.09 7.25
N LEU A 270 3.04 -14.90 6.75
CA LEU A 270 3.70 -13.66 7.16
C LEU A 270 3.41 -13.33 8.65
N GLY A 271 2.14 -13.39 9.07
CA GLY A 271 1.75 -13.16 10.47
C GLY A 271 2.43 -14.15 11.43
N ARG A 272 2.47 -15.44 11.07
CA ARG A 272 3.16 -16.48 11.85
C ARG A 272 4.66 -16.21 11.98
N ALA A 273 5.33 -15.83 10.89
CA ALA A 273 6.74 -15.48 10.92
C ALA A 273 7.04 -14.27 11.81
N ILE A 274 6.15 -13.26 11.80
CA ILE A 274 6.24 -12.11 12.70
C ILE A 274 6.13 -12.57 14.16
N LEU A 275 5.12 -13.37 14.51
CA LEU A 275 4.96 -13.90 15.88
C LEU A 275 6.19 -14.70 16.34
N ARG A 276 6.68 -15.60 15.47
CA ARG A 276 7.92 -16.37 15.73
C ARG A 276 9.10 -15.44 16.02
N GLY A 277 9.26 -14.38 15.21
CA GLY A 277 10.27 -13.36 15.44
C GLY A 277 10.08 -12.63 16.77
N LEU A 278 8.84 -12.34 17.16
CA LEU A 278 8.58 -11.68 18.45
C LEU A 278 8.79 -12.60 19.67
N GLY A 279 9.13 -13.88 19.46
CA GLY A 279 9.21 -14.88 20.53
C GLY A 279 7.84 -15.37 21.00
N ALA A 280 6.77 -15.05 20.26
CA ALA A 280 5.42 -15.52 20.53
C ALA A 280 5.14 -16.87 19.82
N PRO A 281 4.22 -17.70 20.35
CA PRO A 281 3.81 -18.91 19.66
C PRO A 281 3.17 -18.58 18.31
N GLU A 282 3.81 -18.99 17.22
CA GLU A 282 3.32 -18.73 15.86
C GLU A 282 1.99 -19.43 15.54
N ASP A 283 1.71 -20.48 16.29
CA ASP A 283 0.51 -21.31 16.18
C ASP A 283 -0.77 -20.62 16.68
N ARG A 284 -0.63 -19.39 17.20
CA ARG A 284 -1.76 -18.47 17.46
C ARG A 284 -2.42 -18.00 16.16
N ILE A 285 -1.76 -18.11 15.01
CA ILE A 285 -2.37 -17.82 13.71
C ILE A 285 -2.34 -19.10 12.87
N ARG A 286 -3.52 -19.55 12.42
CA ARG A 286 -3.67 -20.77 11.61
C ARG A 286 -4.49 -20.48 10.36
N PHE A 287 -4.23 -21.27 9.33
CA PHE A 287 -4.95 -21.25 8.06
C PHE A 287 -5.37 -22.67 7.72
N THR A 288 -6.62 -22.84 7.29
CA THR A 288 -7.14 -24.12 6.84
C THR A 288 -8.07 -23.93 5.64
N VAL A 289 -8.10 -24.96 4.79
CA VAL A 289 -9.10 -25.13 3.74
C VAL A 289 -9.79 -26.44 4.08
N PRO A 290 -11.07 -26.42 4.51
CA PRO A 290 -11.82 -27.63 4.75
C PRO A 290 -11.88 -28.50 3.48
N PRO A 291 -11.82 -29.84 3.60
CA PRO A 291 -12.03 -30.71 2.45
C PRO A 291 -13.49 -30.60 1.95
N ASP A 292 -13.69 -30.65 0.63
CA ASP A 292 -15.01 -30.60 -0.04
C ASP A 292 -16.01 -31.68 0.44
N ASN A 293 -15.51 -32.73 1.08
CA ASN A 293 -16.35 -33.81 1.58
C ASN A 293 -16.71 -33.55 3.04
N HIS A 294 -18.00 -33.29 3.29
CA HIS A 294 -18.65 -33.19 4.61
C HIS A 294 -18.53 -34.44 5.52
N GLN A 295 -17.54 -35.32 5.34
CA GLN A 295 -17.45 -36.64 5.98
C GLN A 295 -16.07 -37.06 6.53
N SER A 296 -15.06 -36.19 6.57
CA SER A 296 -13.81 -36.51 7.27
C SER A 296 -13.63 -35.63 8.51
N GLU A 297 -14.40 -35.98 9.54
CA GLU A 297 -14.21 -35.48 10.90
C GLU A 297 -12.89 -36.02 11.50
N LYS A 298 -12.21 -35.19 12.31
CA LYS A 298 -11.47 -35.52 13.56
C LYS A 298 -10.00 -35.15 13.75
N GLU A 299 -9.26 -34.61 12.77
CA GLU A 299 -7.80 -34.46 12.98
C GLU A 299 -7.24 -33.04 13.13
N ILE A 300 -8.04 -31.98 13.15
CA ILE A 300 -7.48 -30.63 13.07
C ILE A 300 -8.19 -29.69 14.05
N PHE A 301 -7.38 -29.02 14.88
CA PHE A 301 -7.72 -27.94 15.83
C PHE A 301 -7.90 -28.32 17.30
N VAL A 302 -6.90 -28.98 17.90
CA VAL A 302 -6.59 -28.70 19.31
C VAL A 302 -5.88 -27.33 19.36
N VAL A 303 -6.60 -26.30 19.77
CA VAL A 303 -6.03 -24.97 20.01
C VAL A 303 -5.69 -24.88 21.50
N PRO A 304 -4.41 -24.75 21.89
CA PRO A 304 -4.05 -24.56 23.29
C PRO A 304 -4.72 -23.30 23.83
N ASP A 305 -5.28 -23.39 25.03
CA ASP A 305 -5.90 -22.25 25.70
C ASP A 305 -4.84 -21.18 25.98
N CYS A 306 -4.89 -20.11 25.18
CA CYS A 306 -3.89 -19.06 25.13
C CYS A 306 -4.57 -17.70 25.17
N ALA A 307 -5.56 -17.51 26.05
CA ALA A 307 -6.17 -16.20 26.26
C ALA A 307 -5.07 -15.14 26.49
N MET A 308 -5.06 -14.11 25.66
CA MET A 308 -4.25 -12.93 25.95
C MET A 308 -4.96 -12.17 27.07
N PRO A 309 -4.26 -11.70 28.12
CA PRO A 309 -4.88 -10.79 29.07
C PRO A 309 -5.46 -9.59 28.30
N ALA A 310 -6.73 -9.28 28.57
CA ALA A 310 -7.44 -8.17 27.96
C ALA A 310 -6.90 -6.85 28.52
N ASP A 311 -5.72 -6.43 28.08
CA ASP A 311 -5.23 -5.06 28.30
C ASP A 311 -5.85 -4.10 27.28
N GLU A 312 -5.83 -2.80 27.61
CA GLU A 312 -6.53 -1.72 26.91
C GLU A 312 -6.56 -1.86 25.37
N PRO A 313 -7.74 -1.67 24.76
CA PRO A 313 -7.96 -1.84 23.32
C PRO A 313 -6.98 -0.97 22.51
N PHE A 314 -6.51 -1.47 21.36
CA PHE A 314 -5.73 -0.70 20.38
C PHE A 314 -6.48 0.61 20.07
N PRO A 315 -6.05 1.75 20.63
CA PRO A 315 -6.61 3.02 20.24
C PRO A 315 -5.98 3.28 18.87
N LEU A 316 -6.80 3.35 17.82
CA LEU A 316 -6.38 4.07 16.64
C LEU A 316 -6.17 5.51 17.14
N PRO A 317 -4.95 6.09 17.08
CA PRO A 317 -4.76 7.44 17.56
C PRO A 317 -5.66 8.39 16.74
N ASP A 318 -6.36 9.32 17.39
CA ASP A 318 -7.22 10.33 16.75
C ASP A 318 -6.45 11.15 15.69
N GLU A 319 -5.13 11.18 15.81
CA GLU A 319 -4.15 11.79 14.91
C GLU A 319 -4.14 11.16 13.48
N PHE A 320 -4.78 9.99 13.31
CA PHE A 320 -4.88 9.25 12.05
C PHE A 320 -6.30 9.24 11.46
N SER A 321 -7.02 10.36 11.52
CA SER A 321 -8.32 10.50 10.83
C SER A 321 -8.25 10.25 9.31
N HIS A 322 -7.04 10.15 8.74
CA HIS A 322 -6.77 9.58 7.43
C HIS A 322 -6.38 8.10 7.59
N GLN A 323 -7.29 7.18 7.25
CA GLN A 323 -7.13 5.73 7.30
C GLN A 323 -5.70 5.27 6.91
N PRO A 324 -4.90 4.70 7.84
CA PRO A 324 -3.53 4.30 7.56
C PRO A 324 -3.50 3.15 6.55
N ASP A 325 -2.52 3.16 5.64
CA ASP A 325 -2.33 2.09 4.67
C ASP A 325 -1.91 0.76 5.35
N LYS A 326 -2.13 -0.39 4.70
CA LYS A 326 -1.84 -1.74 5.24
C LYS A 326 -0.42 -1.85 5.79
N ARG A 327 0.55 -1.27 5.08
CA ARG A 327 1.95 -1.36 5.48
C ARG A 327 2.18 -0.63 6.80
N THR A 328 1.57 0.54 6.96
CA THR A 328 1.63 1.34 8.19
C THR A 328 0.92 0.63 9.34
N LEU A 329 -0.29 0.12 9.12
CA LEU A 329 -1.03 -0.68 10.10
C LEU A 329 -0.25 -1.92 10.56
N LEU A 330 0.35 -2.66 9.63
CA LEU A 330 1.14 -3.84 9.97
C LEU A 330 2.35 -3.47 10.85
N ARG A 331 3.07 -2.40 10.53
CA ARG A 331 4.20 -1.92 11.37
C ARG A 331 3.74 -1.53 12.77
N MET A 332 2.63 -0.80 12.89
CA MET A 332 2.06 -0.42 14.18
C MET A 332 1.65 -1.65 15.00
N ALA A 333 1.02 -2.64 14.35
CA ALA A 333 0.66 -3.90 15.00
C ALA A 333 1.90 -4.67 15.47
N VAL A 334 2.95 -4.74 14.65
CA VAL A 334 4.23 -5.35 15.04
C VAL A 334 4.85 -4.60 16.23
N GLN A 335 4.89 -3.26 16.21
CA GLN A 335 5.44 -2.48 17.32
C GLN A 335 4.70 -2.76 18.63
N ARG A 336 3.37 -2.75 18.60
CA ARG A 336 2.55 -3.03 19.79
C ARG A 336 2.81 -4.43 20.35
N LEU A 337 2.94 -5.42 19.47
CA LEU A 337 3.25 -6.80 19.89
C LEU A 337 4.70 -6.94 20.34
N HIS A 338 5.64 -6.19 19.75
CA HIS A 338 7.04 -6.12 20.17
C HIS A 338 7.17 -5.61 21.61
N ASP A 339 6.50 -4.51 21.93
CA ASP A 339 6.45 -3.97 23.29
C ASP A 339 5.81 -4.98 24.27
N ARG A 340 4.68 -5.60 23.87
CA ARG A 340 3.93 -6.54 24.70
C ARG A 340 4.70 -7.82 25.01
N PHE A 341 5.38 -8.40 24.02
CA PHE A 341 6.21 -9.60 24.21
C PHE A 341 7.61 -9.26 24.73
N ASN A 342 7.91 -7.98 24.97
CA ASN A 342 9.22 -7.48 25.39
C ASN A 342 10.36 -8.03 24.51
N ALA A 343 10.14 -8.04 23.20
CA ALA A 343 11.08 -8.60 22.25
C ALA A 343 12.36 -7.74 22.22
N GLN A 344 13.52 -8.37 22.36
CA GLN A 344 14.80 -7.63 22.48
C GLN A 344 15.49 -7.37 21.13
N GLN A 345 15.06 -8.04 20.07
CA GLN A 345 15.73 -7.95 18.78
C GLN A 345 15.26 -6.72 17.97
N PRO A 346 16.19 -5.98 17.33
CA PRO A 346 15.86 -4.77 16.57
C PRO A 346 15.23 -5.07 15.20
N SER A 347 15.29 -6.33 14.75
CA SER A 347 14.65 -6.77 13.52
C SER A 347 14.24 -8.24 13.58
N LEU A 348 13.14 -8.59 12.91
CA LEU A 348 12.60 -9.95 12.84
C LEU A 348 12.89 -10.55 11.45
N PRO A 349 13.40 -11.78 11.34
CA PRO A 349 13.53 -12.45 10.05
C PRO A 349 12.15 -12.71 9.44
N LEU A 350 12.01 -12.49 8.13
CA LEU A 350 10.77 -12.76 7.40
C LEU A 350 11.00 -13.76 6.26
N PRO A 351 9.97 -14.47 5.79
CA PRO A 351 10.10 -15.40 4.67
C PRO A 351 10.37 -14.67 3.35
N ASP A 352 11.00 -15.39 2.41
CA ASP A 352 11.19 -14.91 1.03
C ASP A 352 9.87 -14.50 0.37
N GLY A 353 9.90 -13.36 -0.32
CA GLY A 353 8.74 -12.71 -0.91
C GLY A 353 8.08 -11.65 -0.02
N SER A 354 8.51 -11.50 1.24
CA SER A 354 7.95 -10.49 2.15
C SER A 354 8.20 -9.06 1.63
N PRO A 355 7.23 -8.15 1.73
CA PRO A 355 7.38 -6.78 1.22
C PRO A 355 8.19 -5.87 2.16
N PHE A 356 8.84 -6.41 3.19
CA PHE A 356 9.65 -5.69 4.17
C PHE A 356 11.05 -6.28 4.21
N GLY A 357 12.06 -5.41 4.33
CA GLY A 357 13.42 -5.85 4.60
C GLY A 357 14.46 -4.89 4.10
N THR A 358 15.70 -5.29 4.34
CA THR A 358 16.91 -4.57 3.91
C THR A 358 17.47 -5.18 2.62
N ILE A 359 18.58 -4.62 2.14
CA ILE A 359 19.41 -5.24 1.11
C ILE A 359 20.83 -5.40 1.64
N VAL A 360 21.50 -6.44 1.18
CA VAL A 360 22.93 -6.66 1.44
C VAL A 360 23.70 -6.25 0.20
N VAL A 361 24.78 -5.49 0.40
CA VAL A 361 25.66 -5.00 -0.66
C VAL A 361 27.06 -5.52 -0.39
N ASP A 362 27.62 -6.30 -1.31
CA ASP A 362 28.99 -6.81 -1.17
C ASP A 362 30.04 -5.82 -1.69
N SER A 363 31.32 -6.19 -1.53
CA SER A 363 32.48 -5.36 -1.88
C SER A 363 32.70 -5.17 -3.39
N THR A 364 31.97 -5.87 -4.25
CA THR A 364 32.06 -5.69 -5.71
C THR A 364 31.26 -4.47 -6.19
N CYS A 365 30.47 -3.85 -5.32
CA CYS A 365 29.68 -2.67 -5.65
C CYS A 365 30.55 -1.49 -6.09
N THR A 366 30.34 -1.02 -7.32
CA THR A 366 31.09 0.15 -7.83
C THR A 366 30.42 1.49 -7.53
N LEU A 367 29.28 1.51 -6.83
CA LEU A 367 28.53 2.74 -6.54
C LEU A 367 28.18 3.54 -7.81
N CYS A 368 27.78 2.84 -8.89
CA CYS A 368 27.32 3.48 -10.13
C CYS A 368 25.94 4.14 -10.01
N MET A 369 25.25 3.93 -8.88
CA MET A 369 23.93 4.48 -8.53
C MET A 369 22.76 4.08 -9.44
N ALA A 370 22.94 3.09 -10.32
CA ALA A 370 21.84 2.56 -11.14
C ALA A 370 20.67 2.02 -10.30
N CYS A 371 20.95 1.49 -9.11
CA CYS A 371 19.93 1.02 -8.17
C CYS A 371 19.11 2.17 -7.53
N VAL A 372 19.73 3.33 -7.30
CA VAL A 372 19.06 4.53 -6.79
C VAL A 372 18.07 5.04 -7.84
N ASP A 373 18.52 5.15 -9.10
CA ASP A 373 17.68 5.62 -10.22
C ASP A 373 16.53 4.66 -10.56
N ALA A 374 16.71 3.38 -10.27
CA ALA A 374 15.70 2.34 -10.49
C ALA A 374 14.70 2.20 -9.33
N CYS A 375 14.97 2.77 -8.14
CA CYS A 375 14.16 2.57 -6.95
C CYS A 375 12.90 3.47 -6.95
N PRO A 376 11.70 2.93 -7.22
CA PRO A 376 10.50 3.75 -7.36
C PRO A 376 10.06 4.37 -6.02
N SER A 377 10.26 3.68 -4.90
CA SER A 377 9.91 4.20 -3.57
C SER A 377 10.95 5.15 -2.98
N LYS A 378 12.08 5.40 -3.70
CA LYS A 378 13.20 6.20 -3.20
C LYS A 378 13.72 5.71 -1.84
N ALA A 379 13.70 4.39 -1.65
CA ALA A 379 14.29 3.76 -0.48
C ALA A 379 15.82 3.83 -0.51
N LEU A 380 16.41 3.81 -1.72
CA LEU A 380 17.85 3.92 -1.92
C LEU A 380 18.22 5.36 -2.23
N LEU A 381 19.31 5.83 -1.62
CA LEU A 381 19.79 7.20 -1.73
C LEU A 381 21.29 7.20 -2.07
N ALA A 382 21.69 8.15 -2.90
CA ALA A 382 23.08 8.56 -3.03
C ALA A 382 23.32 9.74 -2.09
N ALA A 383 24.23 9.61 -1.13
CA ALA A 383 24.42 10.60 -0.08
C ALA A 383 25.88 11.02 0.10
N GLY A 384 26.07 12.22 0.67
CA GLY A 384 27.37 12.70 1.15
C GLY A 384 28.28 13.36 0.11
N SER A 385 29.42 13.86 0.60
CA SER A 385 30.54 14.36 -0.21
C SER A 385 31.46 13.24 -0.74
N VAL A 386 31.21 12.01 -0.27
CA VAL A 386 31.88 10.76 -0.66
C VAL A 386 30.83 9.83 -1.26
N PRO A 387 31.13 9.09 -2.35
CA PRO A 387 30.22 8.11 -2.91
C PRO A 387 29.77 7.09 -1.85
N LYS A 388 28.49 7.19 -1.47
CA LYS A 388 27.88 6.35 -0.46
C LYS A 388 26.47 5.95 -0.90
N LEU A 389 26.16 4.68 -0.74
CA LEU A 389 24.83 4.13 -0.95
C LEU A 389 24.15 3.95 0.42
N GLU A 390 22.99 4.56 0.57
CA GLU A 390 22.19 4.48 1.79
C GLU A 390 20.80 3.91 1.53
N LEU A 391 20.18 3.36 2.58
CA LEU A 391 18.83 2.79 2.55
C LEU A 391 17.98 3.32 3.69
N ILE A 392 16.76 3.77 3.36
CA ILE A 392 15.66 3.93 4.31
C ILE A 392 14.78 2.68 4.22
N GLU A 393 14.89 1.80 5.22
CA GLU A 393 14.29 0.45 5.18
C GLU A 393 12.76 0.48 5.17
N SER A 394 12.12 1.45 5.85
CA SER A 394 10.65 1.60 5.89
C SER A 394 10.04 1.77 4.50
N ARG A 395 10.79 2.37 3.55
CA ARG A 395 10.38 2.64 2.16
C ARG A 395 10.70 1.50 1.20
N CYS A 396 11.46 0.49 1.63
CA CYS A 396 11.80 -0.65 0.78
C CYS A 396 10.63 -1.64 0.69
N HIS A 397 10.19 -1.94 -0.53
CA HIS A 397 9.13 -2.92 -0.79
C HIS A 397 9.66 -4.30 -1.22
N GLN A 398 10.97 -4.54 -1.11
CA GLN A 398 11.62 -5.80 -1.54
C GLN A 398 11.27 -6.20 -2.99
N CYS A 399 11.12 -5.20 -3.88
CA CYS A 399 10.66 -5.38 -5.26
C CYS A 399 11.71 -5.91 -6.25
N ARG A 400 12.91 -6.27 -5.79
CA ARG A 400 14.04 -6.82 -6.59
C ARG A 400 14.65 -5.93 -7.68
N LEU A 401 14.05 -4.78 -8.03
CA LEU A 401 14.57 -3.90 -9.09
C LEU A 401 16.05 -3.50 -8.93
N CYS A 402 16.51 -3.29 -7.69
CA CYS A 402 17.90 -2.95 -7.38
C CYS A 402 18.87 -4.12 -7.66
N GLU A 403 18.47 -5.35 -7.37
CA GLU A 403 19.22 -6.57 -7.66
C GLU A 403 19.28 -6.82 -9.18
N ASP A 404 18.17 -6.60 -9.89
CA ASP A 404 18.08 -6.80 -11.34
C ASP A 404 18.91 -5.78 -12.14
N ILE A 405 18.87 -4.50 -11.75
CA ILE A 405 19.62 -3.43 -12.43
C ILE A 405 21.11 -3.46 -12.09
N CYS A 406 21.53 -4.08 -10.98
CA CYS A 406 22.92 -4.04 -10.55
C CYS A 406 23.84 -4.72 -11.58
N PRO A 407 24.76 -3.96 -12.23
CA PRO A 407 25.64 -4.51 -13.25
C PRO A 407 26.77 -5.37 -12.68
N GLU A 408 27.00 -5.34 -11.37
CA GLU A 408 27.97 -6.21 -10.66
C GLU A 408 27.32 -7.40 -9.98
N LYS A 409 25.98 -7.45 -9.96
CA LYS A 409 25.22 -8.43 -9.16
C LYS A 409 25.65 -8.44 -7.68
N SER A 410 26.01 -7.27 -7.15
CA SER A 410 26.47 -7.07 -5.76
C SER A 410 25.36 -6.90 -4.72
N ILE A 411 24.10 -6.84 -5.15
CA ILE A 411 22.94 -6.56 -4.29
C ILE A 411 22.12 -7.84 -4.11
N ARG A 412 21.77 -8.17 -2.86
CA ARG A 412 20.81 -9.23 -2.51
C ARG A 412 19.72 -8.69 -1.61
N LEU A 413 18.50 -9.19 -1.78
CA LEU A 413 17.39 -8.91 -0.87
C LEU A 413 17.56 -9.67 0.44
N GLN A 414 17.25 -9.04 1.57
CA GLN A 414 17.19 -9.70 2.88
C GLN A 414 15.86 -9.37 3.55
N PRO A 415 14.85 -10.24 3.39
CA PRO A 415 13.53 -10.05 3.99
C PRO A 415 13.61 -10.03 5.51
N ARG A 416 13.13 -8.93 6.12
CA ARG A 416 13.06 -8.74 7.57
C ARG A 416 12.09 -7.62 7.92
N MET A 417 11.62 -7.59 9.16
CA MET A 417 10.88 -6.45 9.71
C MET A 417 11.80 -5.66 10.64
N LEU A 418 12.01 -4.38 10.37
CA LEU A 418 12.67 -3.48 11.32
C LEU A 418 11.68 -3.12 12.44
N CYS A 419 12.05 -3.38 13.69
CA CYS A 419 11.23 -3.10 14.89
C CYS A 419 11.74 -1.91 15.70
N ASP A 420 12.86 -1.32 15.28
CA ASP A 420 13.42 -0.14 15.93
C ASP A 420 12.75 1.13 15.35
N PRO A 421 11.89 1.82 16.13
CA PRO A 421 11.13 2.98 15.64
C PRO A 421 12.03 4.15 15.26
N ASP A 422 13.15 4.36 15.96
CA ASP A 422 14.11 5.45 15.69
C ASP A 422 14.83 5.26 14.35
N ARG A 423 14.84 4.03 13.84
CA ARG A 423 15.51 3.67 12.59
C ARG A 423 14.59 3.63 11.37
N LEU A 424 13.28 3.79 11.53
CA LEU A 424 12.32 3.64 10.42
C LEU A 424 12.61 4.59 9.26
N GLU A 425 12.77 5.89 9.52
CA GLU A 425 13.06 6.91 8.50
C GLU A 425 14.55 7.31 8.46
N THR A 426 15.40 6.61 9.21
CA THR A 426 16.84 6.88 9.24
C THR A 426 17.54 6.19 8.07
N ALA A 427 18.29 6.98 7.29
CA ALA A 427 19.12 6.45 6.21
C ALA A 427 20.33 5.71 6.78
N VAL A 428 20.48 4.44 6.42
CA VAL A 428 21.59 3.58 6.86
C VAL A 428 22.57 3.37 5.72
N ALA A 429 23.87 3.56 6.00
CA ALA A 429 24.97 3.25 5.09
C ALA A 429 25.01 1.76 4.73
N LEU A 430 24.95 1.45 3.45
CA LEU A 430 25.13 0.08 2.94
C LEU A 430 26.52 -0.16 2.38
N HIS A 431 27.07 0.83 1.67
CA HIS A 431 28.40 0.74 1.08
C HIS A 431 28.98 2.13 0.80
N GLU A 432 30.30 2.26 0.89
CA GLU A 432 31.04 3.49 0.63
C GLU A 432 32.36 3.20 -0.08
N SER A 433 32.84 4.17 -0.87
CA SER A 433 34.12 4.07 -1.59
C SER A 433 34.82 5.41 -1.57
N GLN A 434 36.14 5.39 -1.75
CA GLN A 434 36.91 6.58 -2.05
C GLN A 434 36.38 7.31 -3.30
N THR A 435 36.48 8.63 -3.25
CA THR A 435 36.06 9.54 -4.32
C THR A 435 37.16 9.71 -5.36
N ALA A 436 36.84 9.46 -6.63
CA ALA A 436 37.71 9.82 -7.74
C ALA A 436 37.68 11.34 -7.96
N ARG A 437 38.87 11.94 -8.02
CA ARG A 437 39.07 13.36 -8.32
C ARG A 437 39.57 13.52 -9.74
N CYS A 438 39.10 14.58 -10.39
CA CYS A 438 39.52 14.92 -11.75
C CYS A 438 41.03 15.17 -11.79
N ILE A 439 41.77 14.47 -12.67
CA ILE A 439 43.22 14.67 -12.83
C ILE A 439 43.60 16.06 -13.34
N ALA A 440 42.67 16.81 -13.92
CA ALA A 440 42.91 18.15 -14.47
C ALA A 440 42.52 19.30 -13.52
N CYS A 441 41.48 19.14 -12.70
CA CYS A 441 40.98 20.21 -11.82
C CYS A 441 40.78 19.82 -10.35
N GLY A 442 40.97 18.56 -9.98
CA GLY A 442 40.86 18.07 -8.60
C GLY A 442 39.43 17.91 -8.06
N ILE A 443 38.40 18.31 -8.81
CA ILE A 443 37.00 18.21 -8.39
C ILE A 443 36.56 16.74 -8.26
N PRO A 444 35.89 16.34 -7.17
CA PRO A 444 35.30 15.01 -7.02
C PRO A 444 34.16 14.80 -8.01
N PHE A 445 34.11 13.64 -8.69
CA PHE A 445 33.07 13.43 -9.72
C PHE A 445 32.52 12.01 -9.85
N ALA A 446 33.16 11.01 -9.25
CA ALA A 446 32.71 9.60 -9.30
C ALA A 446 33.31 8.79 -8.14
N SER A 447 32.93 7.52 -8.01
CA SER A 447 33.65 6.56 -7.17
C SER A 447 34.90 6.05 -7.87
N GLN A 448 35.96 5.79 -7.10
CA GLN A 448 37.18 5.20 -7.65
C GLN A 448 36.90 3.81 -8.24
N ALA A 449 36.04 3.01 -7.59
CA ALA A 449 35.64 1.70 -8.08
C ALA A 449 34.96 1.76 -9.46
N MET A 450 34.08 2.74 -9.71
CA MET A 450 33.44 2.93 -11.02
C MET A 450 34.45 3.31 -12.11
N ILE A 451 35.39 4.22 -11.80
CA ILE A 451 36.42 4.62 -12.76
C ILE A 451 37.30 3.42 -13.13
N ASN A 452 37.76 2.66 -12.14
CA ASN A 452 38.56 1.46 -12.36
C ASN A 452 37.79 0.44 -13.22
N ARG A 453 36.50 0.22 -12.95
CA ARG A 453 35.66 -0.69 -13.74
C ARG A 453 35.57 -0.25 -15.21
N ILE A 454 35.29 1.03 -15.46
CA ILE A 454 35.16 1.55 -16.83
C ILE A 454 36.49 1.47 -17.56
N GLN A 455 37.61 1.80 -16.90
CA GLN A 455 38.94 1.67 -17.50
C GLN A 455 39.28 0.22 -17.84
N ASN A 456 39.01 -0.72 -16.94
CA ASN A 456 39.25 -2.14 -17.19
C ASN A 456 38.37 -2.69 -18.34
N ASN A 457 37.10 -2.30 -18.39
CA ASN A 457 36.18 -2.73 -19.46
C ASN A 457 36.52 -2.15 -20.83
N LEU A 458 37.12 -0.95 -20.88
CA LEU A 458 37.47 -0.27 -22.12
C LEU A 458 38.94 -0.47 -22.52
N ALA A 459 39.75 -1.08 -21.66
CA ALA A 459 41.14 -1.40 -21.95
C ALA A 459 41.21 -2.30 -23.20
N GLY A 460 41.98 -1.86 -24.19
CA GLY A 460 42.13 -2.58 -25.46
C GLY A 460 41.01 -2.35 -26.49
N HIS A 461 39.96 -1.58 -26.17
CA HIS A 461 39.02 -1.12 -27.19
C HIS A 461 39.71 -0.08 -28.08
N TRP A 462 39.57 -0.20 -29.42
CA TRP A 462 40.28 0.63 -30.40
C TRP A 462 40.13 2.15 -30.18
N MET A 463 38.99 2.59 -29.64
CA MET A 463 38.71 4.00 -29.30
C MET A 463 39.50 4.51 -28.07
N PHE A 464 40.05 3.62 -27.25
CA PHE A 464 40.81 3.91 -26.02
C PHE A 464 42.23 3.33 -26.09
N GLY A 465 42.80 3.22 -27.30
CA GLY A 465 44.10 2.59 -27.53
C GLY A 465 45.30 3.37 -26.97
N ASN A 466 45.14 4.67 -26.71
CA ASN A 466 46.24 5.53 -26.25
C ASN A 466 46.05 5.92 -24.77
N GLU A 467 47.14 6.02 -23.99
CA GLU A 467 47.09 6.38 -22.56
C GLU A 467 46.33 7.68 -22.27
N ARG A 468 46.46 8.69 -23.17
CA ARG A 468 45.72 9.95 -23.05
C ARG A 468 44.20 9.78 -23.18
N GLN A 469 43.74 8.84 -24.00
CA GLN A 469 42.30 8.57 -24.16
C GLN A 469 41.75 7.83 -22.94
N LEU A 470 42.53 6.91 -22.35
CA LEU A 470 42.18 6.25 -21.09
C LEU A 470 42.18 7.21 -19.90
N SER A 471 43.09 8.19 -19.86
CA SER A 471 43.15 9.19 -18.78
C SER A 471 41.98 10.17 -18.80
N ARG A 472 41.30 10.37 -19.95
CA ARG A 472 40.04 11.14 -20.03
C ARG A 472 38.91 10.55 -19.19
N LEU A 473 38.94 9.25 -18.92
CA LEU A 473 37.96 8.61 -18.03
C LEU A 473 38.13 9.08 -16.58
N GLN A 474 39.31 9.56 -16.20
CA GLN A 474 39.63 10.13 -14.89
C GLN A 474 39.38 11.65 -14.82
N MET A 475 38.74 12.25 -15.82
CA MET A 475 38.39 13.68 -15.85
C MET A 475 36.89 13.90 -15.60
N CYS A 476 36.55 14.98 -14.90
CA CYS A 476 35.16 15.40 -14.74
C CYS A 476 34.54 15.78 -16.10
N ARG A 477 33.20 15.83 -16.17
CA ARG A 477 32.45 16.15 -17.41
C ARG A 477 33.03 17.36 -18.15
N THR A 478 33.28 18.46 -17.44
CA THR A 478 33.77 19.72 -18.03
C THR A 478 35.19 19.60 -18.58
N CYS A 479 36.13 19.07 -17.79
CA CYS A 479 37.52 18.90 -18.22
C CYS A 479 37.63 17.91 -19.37
N ARG A 480 36.86 16.82 -19.33
CA ARG A 480 36.80 15.82 -20.40
C ARG A 480 36.29 16.42 -21.71
N THR A 481 35.22 17.21 -21.67
CA THR A 481 34.71 17.92 -22.86
C THR A 481 35.72 18.92 -23.39
N ARG A 482 36.37 19.69 -22.51
CA ARG A 482 37.41 20.65 -22.90
C ARG A 482 38.59 19.96 -23.58
N ASP A 483 39.14 18.91 -22.98
CA ASP A 483 40.26 18.17 -23.56
C ASP A 483 39.88 17.53 -24.90
N ALA A 484 38.66 16.98 -25.03
CA ALA A 484 38.17 16.45 -26.30
C ALA A 484 38.16 17.54 -27.40
N LEU A 485 37.61 18.72 -27.10
CA LEU A 485 37.50 19.83 -28.05
C LEU A 485 38.86 20.47 -28.44
N LEU A 486 39.80 20.51 -27.51
CA LEU A 486 41.11 21.14 -27.71
C LEU A 486 42.19 20.18 -28.22
N SER A 487 41.94 18.86 -28.18
CA SER A 487 42.89 17.87 -28.64
C SER A 487 43.03 17.87 -30.17
N GLU A 488 44.26 17.66 -30.66
CA GLU A 488 44.53 17.47 -32.08
C GLU A 488 43.84 16.23 -32.66
N ASP A 489 43.46 15.27 -31.80
CA ASP A 489 42.67 14.08 -32.17
C ASP A 489 41.35 14.46 -32.84
N MET A 490 40.73 15.60 -32.51
CA MET A 490 39.48 16.02 -33.17
C MET A 490 39.72 16.57 -34.59
N LYS A 491 40.95 16.98 -34.93
CA LYS A 491 41.33 17.40 -36.29
C LYS A 491 41.49 16.20 -37.24
N THR A 492 41.76 15.00 -36.72
CA THR A 492 41.80 13.74 -37.49
C THR A 492 40.43 13.03 -37.55
N TRP A 493 39.46 13.40 -36.70
CA TRP A 493 38.10 12.84 -36.74
C TRP A 493 37.36 13.12 -38.06
N ASN A 494 37.65 14.23 -38.73
CA ASN A 494 37.09 14.58 -40.05
C ASN A 494 37.77 13.87 -41.23
N GLN A 495 38.67 12.91 -40.98
CA GLN A 495 39.45 12.22 -42.04
C GLN A 495 39.07 10.74 -42.22
N PHE A 496 38.05 10.22 -41.52
CA PHE A 496 37.53 8.90 -41.85
C PHE A 496 36.67 8.98 -43.12
N PRO A 497 37.00 8.24 -44.20
CA PRO A 497 36.15 8.19 -45.37
C PRO A 497 34.85 7.52 -44.96
N VAL A 498 33.74 8.21 -45.21
CA VAL A 498 32.41 7.59 -45.28
C VAL A 498 32.54 6.43 -46.27
N ARG A 499 32.52 5.19 -45.77
CA ARG A 499 32.38 3.99 -46.58
C ARG A 499 30.96 3.49 -46.48
#